data_AF-A0A931A323-F1
#
_entry.id   AF-A0A931A323-F1
#
_cell.length_a   1.000
_cell.length_b   1.000
_cell.length_c   1.000
_cell.angle_alpha   90.00
_cell.angle_beta   90.00
_cell.angle_gamma   90.00
#
_symmetry.space_group_name_H-M   'P 1'
#
loop_
_entity.id
_entity.type
_entity.pdbx_description
1 polymer ?
#
loop_
_entity_poly.entity_id
_entity_poly.type
_entity_poly.pdbx_seq_one_letter_code
_entity_poly.pdbx_strand_id
1 'polypeptide(L)'
;LWVEILRDTALRILPVDAAEVRRALTELRGARLLQGARGAEPADLGAVADVVTRVAGLAQSLGDRLESLEINPLLVSGSRVEALDALVTWREPAHGGLTG
;
A
#
# COMPACT_ATOMS: atom_id res chain seq x y z
N LEU A 1 6.26 13.01 2.32
CA LEU A 1 7.03 14.14 1.74
C LEU A 1 7.54 13.87 0.32
N TRP A 2 8.30 12.79 0.02
CA TRP A 2 8.82 12.57 -1.35
C TRP A 2 7.83 12.02 -2.39
N VAL A 3 6.85 11.19 -1.98
CA VAL A 3 5.84 10.58 -2.88
C VAL A 3 4.97 11.63 -3.57
N GLU A 4 4.54 12.67 -2.84
CA GLU A 4 3.69 13.76 -3.37
C GLU A 4 4.45 14.68 -4.35
N ILE A 5 5.75 14.89 -4.12
CA ILE A 5 6.58 15.80 -4.94
C ILE A 5 6.96 15.15 -6.26
N LEU A 6 7.26 13.84 -6.25
CA LEU A 6 7.65 13.14 -7.46
C LEU A 6 6.46 12.65 -8.28
N ARG A 7 5.28 12.45 -7.68
CA ARG A 7 4.13 11.75 -8.29
C ARG A 7 4.51 10.36 -8.81
N ASP A 8 5.35 9.65 -8.06
CA ASP A 8 5.83 8.32 -8.42
C ASP A 8 4.94 7.24 -7.81
N THR A 9 3.87 6.89 -8.53
CA THR A 9 2.82 6.00 -8.04
C THR A 9 2.43 5.01 -9.13
N ALA A 10 2.17 3.77 -8.73
CA ALA A 10 1.55 2.74 -9.56
C ALA A 10 0.22 2.32 -8.92
N LEU A 11 -0.87 2.38 -9.68
CA LEU A 11 -2.22 2.05 -9.20
C LEU A 11 -2.65 0.67 -9.70
N ARG A 12 -3.41 -0.04 -8.87
CA ARG A 12 -4.06 -1.32 -9.18
C ARG A 12 -5.49 -1.30 -8.66
N ILE A 13 -6.37 -1.94 -9.40
CA ILE A 13 -7.76 -2.19 -8.97
C ILE A 13 -7.76 -3.52 -8.22
N LEU A 14 -8.51 -3.61 -7.12
CA LEU A 14 -8.66 -4.85 -6.38
C LEU A 14 -9.68 -5.80 -7.06
N PRO A 15 -9.50 -7.13 -6.95
CA PRO A 15 -8.41 -7.82 -6.27
C PRO A 15 -7.09 -7.71 -7.04
N VAL A 16 -5.97 -7.78 -6.32
CA VAL A 16 -4.61 -7.79 -6.89
C VAL A 16 -3.84 -8.96 -6.30
N ASP A 17 -3.00 -9.61 -7.12
CA ASP A 17 -2.10 -10.67 -6.66
C ASP A 17 -0.65 -10.18 -6.43
N ALA A 18 0.17 -11.02 -5.80
CA ALA A 18 1.56 -10.69 -5.51
C ALA A 18 2.41 -10.46 -6.77
N ALA A 19 2.08 -11.08 -7.90
CA ALA A 19 2.81 -10.86 -9.15
C ALA A 19 2.50 -9.48 -9.74
N GLU A 20 1.24 -9.06 -9.70
CA GLU A 20 0.80 -7.74 -10.13
C GLU A 20 1.34 -6.62 -9.25
N VAL A 21 1.39 -6.85 -7.92
CA VAL A 21 2.04 -5.92 -6.98
C VAL A 21 3.53 -5.82 -7.27
N ARG A 22 4.23 -6.94 -7.45
CA ARG A 22 5.65 -6.93 -7.80
C ARG A 22 5.91 -6.15 -9.09
N ARG A 23 5.06 -6.33 -10.10
CA ARG A 23 5.12 -5.53 -11.34
C ARG A 23 4.91 -4.04 -11.06
N ALA A 24 3.93 -3.69 -10.22
CA ALA A 24 3.69 -2.29 -9.83
C ALA A 24 4.92 -1.66 -9.15
N LEU A 25 5.60 -2.39 -8.26
CA LEU A 25 6.84 -1.92 -7.62
C LEU A 25 7.94 -1.63 -8.64
N THR A 26 8.02 -2.41 -9.73
CA THR A 26 9.00 -2.20 -10.80
C THR A 26 8.64 -1.08 -11.78
N GLU A 27 7.38 -0.64 -11.82
CA GLU A 27 6.90 0.47 -12.65
C GLU A 27 7.24 1.84 -12.05
N LEU A 28 7.60 1.89 -10.76
CA LEU A 28 8.02 3.12 -10.08
C LEU A 28 9.31 3.65 -10.69
N ARG A 29 9.38 4.96 -10.96
CA ARG A 29 10.62 5.63 -11.38
C ARG A 29 11.73 5.47 -10.33
N GLY A 30 11.34 5.44 -9.06
CA GLY A 30 12.19 5.18 -7.91
C GLY A 30 12.54 3.71 -7.67
N ALA A 31 12.13 2.76 -8.54
CA ALA A 31 12.37 1.33 -8.32
C ALA A 31 13.86 0.99 -8.11
N ARG A 32 14.78 1.77 -8.67
CA ARG A 32 16.24 1.60 -8.44
C ARG A 32 16.64 1.85 -6.99
N LEU A 33 15.90 2.65 -6.23
CA LEU A 33 16.14 2.86 -4.80
C LEU A 33 15.81 1.61 -3.98
N LEU A 34 14.85 0.80 -4.44
CA LEU A 34 14.51 -0.48 -3.82
C LEU A 34 15.62 -1.52 -4.00
N GLN A 35 16.55 -1.31 -4.94
CA GLN A 35 17.72 -2.18 -5.15
C GLN A 35 18.85 -1.89 -4.15
N GLY A 36 18.64 -0.96 -3.20
CA GLY A 36 19.64 -0.52 -2.23
C GLY A 36 20.52 0.61 -2.78
N ALA A 37 20.99 1.46 -1.88
CA ALA A 37 21.98 2.50 -2.16
C ALA A 37 22.98 2.57 -1.01
N ARG A 38 24.27 2.74 -1.33
CA ARG A 38 25.43 2.86 -0.41
C ARG A 38 25.18 2.39 1.03
N GLY A 39 25.32 1.08 1.27
CA GLY A 39 25.28 0.47 2.60
C GLY A 39 23.89 0.00 3.07
N ALA A 40 22.81 0.35 2.35
CA ALA A 40 21.49 -0.20 2.60
C ALA A 40 21.30 -1.55 1.89
N GLU A 41 20.72 -2.51 2.60
CA GLU A 41 20.32 -3.80 2.04
C GLU A 41 19.20 -3.60 0.99
N PRO A 42 19.27 -4.27 -0.18
CA PRO A 42 18.19 -4.24 -1.16
C PRO A 42 16.86 -4.70 -0.54
N ALA A 43 15.76 -4.09 -0.93
CA ALA A 43 14.43 -4.55 -0.55
C ALA A 43 14.12 -5.91 -1.19
N ASP A 44 13.58 -6.82 -0.40
CA ASP A 44 12.97 -8.04 -0.92
C ASP A 44 11.58 -7.70 -1.50
N LEU A 45 11.53 -7.52 -2.83
CA LEU A 45 10.29 -7.19 -3.52
C LEU A 45 9.23 -8.28 -3.41
N GLY A 46 9.62 -9.54 -3.15
CA GLY A 46 8.69 -10.62 -2.86
C GLY A 46 8.01 -10.42 -1.51
N ALA A 47 8.79 -10.17 -0.46
CA ALA A 47 8.27 -9.88 0.87
C ALA A 47 7.36 -8.64 0.88
N VAL A 48 7.73 -7.58 0.17
CA VAL A 48 6.88 -6.37 0.03
C VAL A 48 5.58 -6.71 -0.69
N ALA A 49 5.65 -7.45 -1.80
CA ALA A 49 4.46 -7.83 -2.57
C ALA A 49 3.49 -8.70 -1.76
N ASP A 50 4.00 -9.63 -0.96
CA ASP A 50 3.21 -10.48 -0.08
C ASP A 50 2.48 -9.66 0.99
N VAL A 51 3.17 -8.70 1.63
CA VAL A 51 2.55 -7.82 2.63
C VAL A 51 1.46 -6.95 2.01
N VAL A 52 1.74 -6.30 0.87
CA VAL A 52 0.77 -5.45 0.18
C VAL A 52 -0.46 -6.28 -0.26
N THR A 53 -0.26 -7.51 -0.76
CA THR A 53 -1.36 -8.40 -1.14
C THR A 53 -2.22 -8.78 0.07
N ARG A 54 -1.61 -9.04 1.23
CA ARG A 54 -2.35 -9.31 2.48
C ARG A 54 -3.15 -8.09 2.96
N VAL A 55 -2.58 -6.90 2.85
CA VAL A 55 -3.28 -5.64 3.19
C VAL A 55 -4.45 -5.40 2.23
N ALA A 56 -4.27 -5.65 0.94
CA ALA A 56 -5.34 -5.61 -0.06
C ALA A 56 -6.45 -6.64 0.24
N GLY A 57 -6.10 -7.84 0.71
CA GLY A 57 -7.06 -8.85 1.17
C GLY A 57 -7.81 -8.41 2.42
N LEU A 58 -7.13 -7.80 3.39
CA LEU A 58 -7.75 -7.21 4.58
C LEU A 58 -8.75 -6.12 4.19
N ALA A 59 -8.35 -5.17 3.35
CA ALA A 59 -9.21 -4.09 2.89
C ALA A 59 -10.50 -4.61 2.22
N GLN A 60 -10.39 -5.63 1.38
CA GLN A 60 -11.55 -6.30 0.77
C GLN A 60 -12.44 -6.98 1.82
N SER A 61 -11.85 -7.64 2.82
CA SER A 61 -12.61 -8.31 3.89
C SER A 61 -13.39 -7.35 4.79
N LEU A 62 -12.97 -6.08 4.86
CA LEU A 62 -13.66 -5.03 5.61
C LEU A 62 -14.88 -4.46 4.86
N GLY A 63 -14.99 -4.74 3.56
CA GLY A 63 -16.16 -4.43 2.74
C GLY A 63 -16.47 -2.94 2.58
N ASP A 64 -17.73 -2.64 2.24
CA ASP A 64 -18.20 -1.30 1.85
C ASP A 64 -18.11 -0.23 2.96
N ARG A 65 -17.85 -0.62 4.20
CA ARG A 65 -17.67 0.32 5.31
C ARG A 65 -16.31 1.01 5.25
N LEU A 66 -15.31 0.31 4.72
CA LEU A 66 -13.97 0.87 4.56
C LEU A 66 -14.02 1.92 3.45
N GLU A 67 -13.65 3.16 3.78
CA GLU A 67 -13.48 4.21 2.79
C GLU A 67 -12.03 4.24 2.29
N SER A 68 -11.07 4.18 3.21
CA SER A 68 -9.66 4.09 2.86
C SER A 68 -8.83 3.38 3.94
N LEU A 69 -7.77 2.72 3.49
CA LEU A 69 -6.69 2.19 4.34
C LEU A 69 -5.38 2.64 3.71
N GLU A 70 -4.65 3.51 4.39
CA GLU A 70 -3.34 3.99 3.99
C GLU A 70 -2.28 3.47 4.96
N ILE A 71 -1.19 2.93 4.42
CA ILE A 71 0.02 2.61 5.19
C ILE A 71 1.12 3.52 4.69
N ASN A 72 1.58 4.42 5.56
CA ASN A 72 2.59 5.39 5.22
C ASN A 72 3.21 5.98 6.50
N PRO A 73 4.49 5.68 6.81
CA PRO A 73 5.46 4.96 5.99
C PRO A 73 5.41 3.43 6.17
N LEU A 74 5.70 2.72 5.07
CA LEU A 74 6.05 1.29 5.07
C LEU A 74 7.59 1.17 5.03
N LEU A 75 8.19 0.74 6.14
CA LEU A 75 9.62 0.49 6.24
C LEU A 75 9.96 -0.84 5.59
N VAL A 76 11.03 -0.85 4.78
CA VAL A 76 11.58 -2.06 4.17
C VAL A 76 13.09 -2.12 4.39
N SER A 77 13.57 -3.25 4.91
CA SER A 77 15.00 -3.53 5.11
C SER A 77 15.24 -5.01 4.85
N GLY A 78 15.82 -5.35 3.70
CA GLY A 78 15.90 -6.74 3.25
C GLY A 78 14.49 -7.33 3.14
N SER A 79 14.26 -8.45 3.81
CA SER A 79 12.96 -9.12 3.92
C SER A 79 12.06 -8.60 5.05
N ARG A 80 12.56 -7.70 5.92
CA ARG A 80 11.73 -7.07 6.95
C ARG A 80 10.87 -5.99 6.31
N VAL A 81 9.56 -6.14 6.45
CA VAL A 81 8.56 -5.17 6.01
C VAL A 81 7.69 -4.80 7.21
N GLU A 82 7.60 -3.51 7.52
CA GLU A 82 6.93 -3.02 8.72
C GLU A 82 6.12 -1.75 8.43
N ALA A 83 4.84 -1.77 8.77
CA ALA A 83 4.02 -0.57 8.78
C ALA A 83 4.35 0.22 10.06
N LEU A 84 4.93 1.41 9.90
CA LEU A 84 5.25 2.28 11.04
C LEU A 84 4.05 3.14 11.45
N ASP A 85 3.15 3.37 10.51
CA ASP A 85 1.90 4.09 10.73
C ASP A 85 0.83 3.60 9.74
N ALA A 86 -0.44 3.72 10.12
CA ALA A 86 -1.58 3.40 9.29
C ALA A 86 -2.78 4.29 9.63
N LEU A 87 -3.41 4.83 8.58
CA LEU A 87 -4.65 5.59 8.68
C LEU A 87 -5.79 4.77 8.06
N VAL A 88 -6.91 4.67 8.79
CA VAL A 88 -8.13 4.01 8.31
C VAL A 88 -9.27 4.99 8.42
N THR A 89 -9.96 5.25 7.29
CA THR A 89 -11.20 6.02 7.28
C THR A 89 -12.39 5.12 6.95
N TRP A 90 -13.51 5.43 7.57
CA TRP A 90 -14.75 4.66 7.46
C TRP A 90 -15.80 5.56 6.86
N ARG A 91 -16.63 5.01 5.97
CA ARG A 91 -17.80 5.74 5.46
C ARG A 91 -18.70 6.08 6.64
N GLU A 92 -19.14 7.33 6.71
CA GLU A 92 -20.19 7.69 7.66
C GLU A 92 -21.45 6.87 7.39
N PRO A 93 -22.17 6.43 8.43
CA PRO A 93 -23.51 5.88 8.23
C PRO A 93 -24.34 6.92 7.49
N ALA A 94 -25.03 6.51 6.43
CA ALA A 94 -26.02 7.38 5.80
C ALA A 94 -26.99 7.84 6.90
N HIS A 95 -27.01 9.14 7.20
CA HIS A 95 -27.98 9.71 8.10
C HIS A 95 -29.35 9.46 7.47
N GLY A 96 -30.10 8.50 8.01
CA GLY A 96 -31.46 8.24 7.59
C GLY A 96 -32.23 9.54 7.73
N GLY A 97 -32.53 10.18 6.60
CA GLY A 97 -33.33 11.39 6.58
C GLY A 97 -34.65 11.08 7.27
N LEU A 98 -34.86 11.73 8.42
CA LEU A 98 -36.17 11.79 9.05
C LEU A 98 -37.08 12.57 8.10
N THR A 99 -37.71 11.85 7.18
CA THR A 99 -38.93 12.30 6.52
C THR A 99 -40.08 11.84 7.40
N GLY A 100 -40.46 12.71 8.32
CA GLY A 100 -41.69 12.67 9.10
C GLY A 100 -42.41 13.99 8.94
#